data_AF-A0A832GXG5-F1
#
_entry.id   AF-A0A832GXG5-F1
#
_cell.length_a   1.000
_cell.length_b   1.000
_cell.length_c   1.000
_cell.angle_alpha   90.00
_cell.angle_beta   90.00
_cell.angle_gamma   90.00
#
_symmetry.space_group_name_H-M   'P 1'
#
loop_
_entity.id
_entity.type
_entity.pdbx_description
1 polymer ?
#
loop_
_entity_poly.entity_id
_entity_poly.type
_entity_poly.pdbx_seq_one_letter_code
_entity_poly.pdbx_strand_id
1 'polypeptide(L)'
;MTLPVIAIVVFALYDYFGFTYSFYNNKVRTYRISQGIFQISISIICFWLGGFNAALIFNLLWWTWWADWLFYFFCFLFNFKGNRKDKFQPFEGNVRWAFWTPLGLLQLLFLGKESEQFYRIIKPFYLVLQSVLGLIVSVLIYLFVP
;
A
#
# COMPACT_ATOMS: atom_id res chain seq x y z
N MET A 1 -2.89 14.05 11.99
CA MET A 1 -2.13 13.67 10.78
C MET A 1 -0.82 12.97 11.10
N THR A 2 -0.07 13.41 12.11
CA THR A 2 1.26 12.85 12.43
C THR A 2 1.25 11.35 12.71
N LEU A 3 0.34 10.87 13.58
CA LEU A 3 0.26 9.45 13.94
C LEU A 3 0.02 8.52 12.73
N PRO A 4 -1.00 8.72 11.87
CA PRO A 4 -1.21 7.83 10.72
C PRO A 4 -0.09 7.90 9.68
N VAL A 5 0.62 9.03 9.56
CA VAL A 5 1.81 9.14 8.70
C VAL A 5 2.99 8.36 9.27
N ILE A 6 3.23 8.41 10.58
CA ILE A 6 4.24 7.55 11.21
C ILE A 6 3.85 6.07 11.03
N ALA A 7 2.58 5.75 11.23
CA ALA A 7 2.05 4.39 11.08
C ALA A 7 2.25 3.84 9.66
N ILE A 8 2.01 4.63 8.61
CA ILE A 8 2.22 4.18 7.22
C ILE A 8 3.70 3.92 6.92
N VAL A 9 4.60 4.73 7.48
CA VAL A 9 6.06 4.54 7.37
C VAL A 9 6.49 3.25 8.08
N VAL A 10 6.02 3.03 9.31
CA VAL A 10 6.30 1.80 10.07
C VAL A 10 5.77 0.57 9.34
N PHE A 11 4.55 0.64 8.80
CA PHE A 11 3.98 -0.43 8.00
C PHE A 11 4.83 -0.72 6.76
N ALA A 12 5.22 0.30 6.00
CA ALA A 12 6.04 0.14 4.81
C ALA A 12 7.44 -0.42 5.11
N LEU A 13 8.05 -0.06 6.24
CA LEU A 13 9.32 -0.65 6.70
C LEU A 13 9.17 -2.12 7.03
N TYR A 14 8.11 -2.48 7.77
CA TYR A 14 7.79 -3.87 8.05
C TYR A 14 7.59 -4.67 6.75
N ASP A 15 6.84 -4.12 5.80
CA ASP A 15 6.64 -4.70 4.48
C ASP A 15 7.96 -4.90 3.74
N TYR A 16 8.84 -3.89 3.78
CA TYR A 16 10.16 -3.98 3.16
C TYR A 16 10.97 -5.15 3.71
N PHE A 17 11.18 -5.22 5.03
CA PHE A 17 11.98 -6.29 5.63
C PHE A 17 11.28 -7.65 5.55
N GLY A 18 9.99 -7.70 5.88
CA GLY A 18 9.19 -8.91 5.90
C GLY A 18 9.06 -9.54 4.52
N PHE A 19 8.75 -8.75 3.49
CA PHE A 19 8.66 -9.25 2.12
C PHE A 19 10.03 -9.71 1.62
N THR A 20 11.08 -8.92 1.87
CA THR A 20 12.45 -9.29 1.47
C THR A 20 12.88 -10.61 2.10
N TYR A 21 12.75 -10.74 3.42
CA TYR A 21 13.07 -11.97 4.13
C TYR A 21 12.25 -13.15 3.62
N SER A 22 10.93 -12.97 3.47
CA SER A 22 10.04 -14.05 3.07
C SER A 22 10.29 -14.53 1.65
N PHE A 23 10.63 -13.63 0.73
CA PHE A 23 10.96 -13.97 -0.65
C PHE A 23 12.22 -14.85 -0.72
N TYR A 24 13.30 -14.45 -0.03
CA TYR A 24 14.54 -15.24 -0.01
C TYR A 24 14.42 -16.61 0.67
N ASN A 25 13.42 -16.78 1.54
CA ASN A 25 13.19 -18.02 2.29
C ASN A 25 11.97 -18.81 1.79
N ASN A 26 11.35 -18.44 0.67
CA ASN A 26 10.11 -19.05 0.16
C ASN A 26 8.93 -19.07 1.17
N LYS A 27 8.84 -18.06 2.04
CA LYS A 27 7.81 -17.91 3.10
C LYS A 27 6.77 -16.83 2.79
N VAL A 28 6.54 -16.50 1.51
CA VAL A 28 5.67 -15.39 1.08
C VAL A 28 4.24 -15.52 1.63
N ARG A 29 3.69 -16.74 1.70
CA ARG A 29 2.35 -16.98 2.27
C ARG A 29 2.27 -16.59 3.74
N THR A 30 3.24 -17.04 4.54
CA THR A 30 3.33 -16.70 5.97
C THR A 30 3.49 -15.21 6.17
N TYR A 31 4.29 -14.55 5.32
CA TYR A 31 4.40 -13.09 5.32
C TYR A 31 3.07 -12.40 5.05
N ARG A 32 2.28 -12.82 4.05
CA ARG A 32 0.99 -12.18 3.76
C ARG A 32 0.01 -12.26 4.93
N ILE A 33 -0.01 -13.39 5.65
CA ILE A 33 -0.81 -13.54 6.87
C ILE A 33 -0.30 -12.56 7.94
N SER A 34 1.01 -12.54 8.17
CA SER A 34 1.63 -11.65 9.16
C SER A 34 1.44 -10.17 8.82
N GLN A 35 1.46 -9.80 7.54
CA GLN A 35 1.19 -8.47 7.03
C GLN A 35 -0.23 -8.01 7.37
N GLY A 36 -1.22 -8.89 7.14
CA GLY A 36 -2.62 -8.59 7.50
C GLY A 36 -2.80 -8.40 9.01
N ILE A 37 -2.21 -9.26 9.83
CA ILE A 37 -2.23 -9.11 11.29
C ILE A 37 -1.60 -7.76 11.68
N PHE A 38 -0.44 -7.42 11.11
CA PHE A 38 0.26 -6.18 11.41
C PHE A 38 -0.53 -4.93 11.00
N GLN A 39 -1.20 -4.95 9.84
CA GLN A 39 -2.09 -3.87 9.40
C GLN A 39 -3.24 -3.64 10.40
N ILE A 40 -3.85 -4.72 10.87
CA ILE A 40 -4.93 -4.65 11.87
C ILE A 40 -4.39 -4.10 13.18
N SER A 41 -3.23 -4.58 13.65
CA SER A 41 -2.60 -4.07 14.86
C SER A 41 -2.29 -2.57 14.78
N ILE A 42 -1.76 -2.09 13.65
CA ILE A 42 -1.51 -0.65 13.45
C ILE A 42 -2.82 0.15 13.42
N SER A 43 -3.85 -0.36 12.75
CA SER A 43 -5.18 0.27 12.75
C SER A 43 -5.74 0.44 14.15
N ILE A 44 -5.62 -0.61 14.97
CA ILE A 44 -6.01 -0.59 16.39
C ILE A 44 -5.19 0.45 17.14
N ILE A 45 -3.85 0.45 17.03
CA ILE A 45 -3.00 1.44 17.71
C ILE A 45 -3.37 2.88 17.30
N CYS A 46 -3.62 3.11 16.00
CA CYS A 46 -4.07 4.42 15.51
C CYS A 46 -5.40 4.83 16.14
N PHE A 47 -6.33 3.89 16.30
CA PHE A 47 -7.62 4.11 16.95
C PHE A 47 -7.45 4.48 18.43
N TRP A 48 -6.65 3.70 19.18
CA TRP A 48 -6.46 3.92 20.62
C TRP A 48 -5.71 5.22 20.94
N LEU A 49 -4.71 5.60 20.13
CA LEU A 49 -3.86 6.77 20.42
C LEU A 49 -4.31 8.06 19.72
N GLY A 50 -4.96 7.95 18.57
CA GLY A 50 -5.36 9.10 17.74
C GLY A 50 -6.84 9.15 17.39
N GLY A 51 -7.65 8.25 17.96
CA GLY A 51 -9.08 8.17 17.70
C GLY A 51 -9.45 7.58 16.34
N PHE A 52 -10.75 7.59 16.07
CA PHE A 52 -11.33 7.05 14.84
C PHE A 52 -10.70 7.67 13.57
N ASN A 53 -10.51 8.99 13.56
CA ASN A 53 -9.98 9.70 12.39
C ASN A 53 -8.54 9.27 12.07
N ALA A 54 -7.69 9.03 13.08
CA ALA A 54 -6.34 8.55 12.83
C ALA A 54 -6.34 7.15 12.22
N ALA A 55 -7.18 6.23 12.71
CA ALA A 55 -7.31 4.89 12.14
C ALA A 55 -7.87 4.91 10.71
N LEU A 56 -8.87 5.77 10.46
CA LEU A 56 -9.46 5.97 9.13
C LEU A 56 -8.40 6.48 8.14
N ILE A 57 -7.65 7.53 8.51
CA ILE A 57 -6.60 8.09 7.67
C ILE A 57 -5.51 7.07 7.37
N PHE A 58 -5.05 6.29 8.37
CA PHE A 58 -4.06 5.24 8.14
C PHE A 58 -4.55 4.22 7.10
N ASN A 59 -5.77 3.70 7.26
CA ASN A 59 -6.34 2.74 6.32
C ASN A 59 -6.57 3.34 4.94
N LEU A 60 -6.96 4.61 4.86
CA LEU A 60 -7.12 5.30 3.58
C LEU A 60 -5.78 5.45 2.85
N LEU A 61 -4.73 5.88 3.55
CA LEU A 61 -3.38 5.99 2.98
C LEU A 61 -2.84 4.63 2.53
N TRP A 62 -3.02 3.59 3.34
CA TRP A 62 -2.70 2.22 2.98
C TRP A 62 -3.47 1.78 1.73
N TRP A 63 -4.78 1.99 1.70
CA TRP A 63 -5.64 1.58 0.60
C TRP A 63 -5.38 2.33 -0.71
N THR A 64 -4.80 3.52 -0.60
CA THR A 64 -4.42 4.40 -1.72
C THR A 64 -2.93 4.37 -2.01
N TRP A 65 -2.26 3.24 -1.77
CA TRP A 65 -0.90 2.95 -2.26
C TRP A 65 0.26 3.70 -1.58
N TRP A 66 0.03 4.45 -0.51
CA TRP A 66 1.13 5.14 0.17
C TRP A 66 2.14 4.19 0.82
N ALA A 67 1.68 3.06 1.35
CA ALA A 67 2.56 2.02 1.87
C ALA A 67 3.47 1.44 0.76
N ASP A 68 2.91 1.15 -0.41
CA ASP A 68 3.64 0.63 -1.56
C ASP A 68 4.68 1.63 -2.09
N TRP A 69 4.33 2.92 -2.20
CA TRP A 69 5.31 3.95 -2.59
C TRP A 69 6.50 4.01 -1.64
N LEU A 70 6.26 3.97 -0.34
CA LEU A 70 7.31 3.94 0.68
C LEU A 70 8.12 2.64 0.62
N PHE A 71 7.48 1.50 0.37
CA PHE A 71 8.16 0.23 0.14
C PHE A 71 9.15 0.34 -1.05
N TYR A 72 8.73 0.92 -2.18
CA TYR A 72 9.61 1.11 -3.33
C TYR A 72 10.73 2.11 -3.05
N PHE A 73 10.42 3.18 -2.31
CA PHE A 73 11.43 4.11 -1.83
C PHE A 73 12.49 3.41 -0.97
N PHE A 74 12.09 2.52 -0.05
CA PHE A 74 13.04 1.72 0.74
C PHE A 74 13.81 0.70 -0.11
N CYS A 75 13.19 0.12 -1.14
CA CYS A 75 13.90 -0.71 -2.10
C CYS A 75 15.01 0.06 -2.82
N PHE A 76 14.73 1.30 -3.21
CA PHE A 76 15.70 2.19 -3.83
C PHE A 76 16.83 2.58 -2.86
N LEU A 77 16.49 2.97 -1.62
CA LEU A 77 17.46 3.44 -0.64
C LEU A 77 18.40 2.34 -0.12
N PHE A 78 17.84 1.20 0.29
CA PHE A 78 18.62 0.21 1.04
C PHE A 78 19.24 -0.88 0.17
N ASN A 79 18.72 -1.10 -1.06
CA ASN A 79 19.19 -2.08 -2.05
C ASN A 79 19.73 -3.39 -1.44
N PHE A 80 19.04 -3.92 -0.42
CA PHE A 80 19.54 -5.06 0.35
C PHE A 80 19.63 -6.29 -0.56
N LYS A 81 20.83 -6.88 -0.67
CA LYS A 81 21.16 -8.02 -1.54
C LYS A 81 21.00 -7.80 -3.06
N GLY A 82 21.09 -6.56 -3.54
CA GLY A 82 21.37 -6.24 -4.96
C GLY A 82 20.28 -6.61 -5.99
N ASN A 83 19.04 -6.82 -5.57
CA ASN A 83 18.10 -7.63 -6.36
C ASN A 83 16.77 -6.97 -6.76
N ARG A 84 16.72 -5.64 -6.94
CA ARG A 84 15.41 -4.97 -7.15
C ARG A 84 15.30 -3.85 -8.16
N LYS A 85 16.38 -3.44 -8.84
CA LYS A 85 16.26 -2.30 -9.77
C LYS A 85 15.27 -2.58 -10.90
N ASP A 86 15.11 -3.80 -11.43
CA ASP A 86 14.45 -3.92 -12.74
C ASP A 86 13.14 -4.74 -12.79
N LYS A 87 12.68 -5.35 -11.68
CA LYS A 87 11.56 -6.34 -11.72
C LYS A 87 10.27 -5.94 -10.99
N PHE A 88 10.32 -4.94 -10.12
CA PHE A 88 9.16 -4.55 -9.31
C PHE A 88 8.89 -3.05 -9.34
N GLN A 89 9.59 -2.27 -10.17
CA GLN A 89 9.32 -0.85 -10.25
C GLN A 89 7.91 -0.64 -10.83
N PRO A 90 7.05 0.10 -10.12
CA PRO A 90 5.72 0.42 -10.63
C PRO A 90 5.78 1.31 -11.87
N PHE A 91 6.93 1.87 -12.23
CA PHE A 91 7.13 2.72 -13.41
C PHE A 91 7.65 1.98 -14.65
N GLU A 92 8.31 0.83 -14.47
CA GLU A 92 8.90 0.05 -15.57
C GLU A 92 7.97 -1.06 -16.08
N GLY A 93 6.86 -1.30 -15.37
CA GLY A 93 5.96 -2.40 -15.69
C GLY A 93 4.53 -2.15 -15.25
N ASN A 94 3.65 -2.81 -15.98
CA ASN A 94 2.23 -2.92 -15.71
C ASN A 94 1.99 -3.57 -14.34
N VAL A 95 1.51 -2.79 -13.35
CA VAL A 95 1.27 -3.26 -11.98
C VAL A 95 0.05 -4.18 -11.96
N ARG A 96 0.27 -5.46 -11.65
CA ARG A 96 -0.78 -6.51 -11.69
C ARG A 96 -1.37 -6.88 -10.34
N TRP A 97 -0.75 -6.43 -9.25
CA TRP A 97 -1.10 -6.81 -7.88
C TRP A 97 -1.91 -5.74 -7.12
N ALA A 98 -2.23 -4.61 -7.76
CA ALA A 98 -2.96 -3.49 -7.17
C ALA A 98 -4.50 -3.61 -7.24
N PHE A 99 -5.03 -4.80 -7.52
CA PHE A 99 -6.47 -5.03 -7.73
C PHE A 99 -7.34 -4.76 -6.49
N TRP A 100 -6.74 -4.77 -5.30
CA TRP A 100 -7.41 -4.53 -4.02
C TRP A 100 -7.64 -3.03 -3.73
N THR A 101 -7.06 -2.14 -4.53
CA THR A 101 -7.16 -0.67 -4.39
C THR A 101 -8.48 -0.14 -4.96
N PRO A 102 -8.89 1.10 -4.64
CA PRO A 102 -10.11 1.69 -5.19
C PRO A 102 -10.17 1.63 -6.73
N LEU A 103 -9.09 2.04 -7.42
CA LEU A 103 -9.06 1.99 -8.88
C LEU A 103 -9.01 0.56 -9.43
N GLY A 104 -8.32 -0.35 -8.74
CA GLY A 104 -8.31 -1.77 -9.09
C GLY A 104 -9.70 -2.40 -9.00
N LEU A 105 -10.45 -2.08 -7.95
CA LEU A 105 -11.82 -2.55 -7.76
C LEU A 105 -12.79 -1.93 -8.78
N LEU A 106 -12.66 -0.63 -9.08
CA LEU A 106 -13.46 0.01 -10.11
C LEU A 106 -13.23 -0.63 -11.48
N GLN A 107 -11.98 -0.93 -11.84
CA GLN A 107 -11.70 -1.65 -13.08
C GLN A 107 -12.38 -3.03 -13.11
N LEU A 108 -12.35 -3.79 -12.01
CA LEU A 108 -13.02 -5.08 -11.91
C LEU A 108 -14.55 -4.98 -12.05
N LEU A 109 -15.15 -3.95 -11.44
CA LEU A 109 -16.61 -3.75 -11.46
C LEU A 109 -17.12 -3.29 -12.83
N PHE A 110 -16.41 -2.37 -13.49
CA PHE A 110 -16.88 -1.75 -14.74
C PHE A 110 -16.54 -2.54 -16.00
N LEU A 111 -15.47 -3.35 -15.99
CA LEU A 111 -14.96 -4.00 -17.20
C LEU A 111 -15.27 -5.51 -17.27
N GLY A 112 -15.85 -6.09 -16.22
CA GLY A 112 -16.28 -7.48 -16.20
C GLY A 112 -15.13 -8.51 -16.28
N LYS A 113 -15.48 -9.79 -16.12
CA LYS A 113 -14.55 -10.93 -16.07
C LYS A 113 -13.87 -11.29 -17.40
N GLU A 114 -14.32 -10.76 -18.53
CA GLU A 114 -13.90 -11.24 -19.87
C GLU A 114 -12.45 -10.90 -20.25
N SER A 115 -11.66 -10.38 -19.32
CA SER A 115 -10.40 -9.73 -19.66
C SER A 115 -9.30 -9.89 -18.62
N GLU A 116 -9.35 -11.01 -17.87
CA GLU A 116 -8.45 -11.33 -16.75
C GLU A 116 -6.94 -11.23 -17.06
N GLN A 117 -6.54 -11.37 -18.33
CA GLN A 117 -5.13 -11.31 -18.73
C GLN A 117 -4.61 -9.91 -19.08
N PHE A 118 -5.48 -8.95 -19.45
CA PHE A 118 -5.07 -7.62 -19.92
C PHE A 118 -5.44 -6.48 -18.97
N TYR A 119 -6.50 -6.61 -18.16
CA TYR A 119 -7.07 -5.49 -17.40
C TYR A 119 -6.71 -5.48 -15.93
N ARG A 120 -5.97 -6.47 -15.43
CA ARG A 120 -5.35 -6.41 -14.09
C ARG A 120 -4.19 -5.41 -14.02
N ILE A 121 -3.86 -4.78 -15.14
CA ILE A 121 -2.75 -3.87 -15.31
C ILE A 121 -3.20 -2.46 -14.95
N ILE A 122 -2.80 -2.01 -13.76
CA ILE A 122 -2.96 -0.61 -13.38
C ILE A 122 -1.75 0.17 -13.89
N LYS A 123 -2.01 1.17 -14.75
CA LYS A 123 -0.94 2.05 -15.22
C LYS A 123 -0.40 2.90 -14.06
N PRO A 124 0.88 3.28 -14.09
CA PRO A 124 1.51 3.99 -12.97
C PRO A 124 0.83 5.33 -12.67
N PHE A 125 0.36 6.01 -13.72
CA PHE A 125 -0.43 7.25 -13.61
C PHE A 125 -1.66 7.10 -12.70
N TYR A 126 -2.41 5.99 -12.82
CA TYR A 126 -3.58 5.75 -11.98
C TYR A 126 -3.21 5.50 -10.53
N LEU A 127 -2.06 4.85 -10.28
CA LEU A 127 -1.55 4.64 -8.93
C LEU A 127 -1.17 5.97 -8.27
N VAL A 128 -0.53 6.87 -9.01
CA VAL A 128 -0.23 8.23 -8.52
C VAL A 128 -1.53 9.00 -8.25
N LEU A 129 -2.49 8.95 -9.18
CA LEU A 129 -3.77 9.64 -9.03
C LEU A 129 -4.52 9.21 -7.77
N GLN A 130 -4.66 7.90 -7.53
CA GLN A 130 -5.34 7.43 -6.31
C GLN A 130 -4.58 7.80 -5.04
N SER A 131 -3.24 7.80 -5.05
CA SER A 131 -2.45 8.22 -3.89
C SER A 131 -2.62 9.71 -3.58
N VAL A 132 -2.66 10.56 -4.61
CA VAL A 132 -2.94 12.00 -4.45
C VAL A 132 -4.34 12.21 -3.89
N LEU A 133 -5.36 11.54 -4.46
CA LEU A 133 -6.74 11.63 -3.97
C LEU A 133 -6.85 11.13 -2.53
N GLY A 134 -6.21 10.01 -2.19
CA GLY A 134 -6.18 9.46 -0.84
C GLY A 134 -5.54 10.43 0.16
N LEU A 135 -4.48 11.14 -0.23
CA LEU A 135 -3.86 12.15 0.62
C LEU A 135 -4.77 13.37 0.81
N ILE A 136 -5.40 13.88 -0.26
CA ILE A 136 -6.33 15.01 -0.18
C ILE A 136 -7.49 14.67 0.77
N VAL A 137 -8.12 13.51 0.57
CA VAL A 137 -9.22 13.06 1.43
C VAL A 137 -8.75 12.86 2.87
N SER A 138 -7.54 12.32 3.09
CA SER A 138 -6.96 12.19 4.43
C SER A 138 -6.80 13.55 5.13
N VAL A 139 -6.34 14.56 4.40
CA VAL A 139 -6.18 15.94 4.92
C VAL A 139 -7.55 16.54 5.23
N LEU A 140 -8.54 16.35 4.35
CA LEU A 140 -9.91 16.81 4.61
C LEU A 140 -10.52 16.14 5.85
N ILE A 141 -10.36 14.83 6.00
CA ILE A 141 -10.79 14.11 7.22
C ILE A 141 -10.12 14.71 8.45
N TYR A 142 -8.81 14.93 8.39
CA TYR A 142 -8.06 15.46 9.53
C TYR A 142 -8.50 16.87 9.95
N LEU A 143 -8.90 17.72 8.99
CA LEU A 143 -9.26 19.11 9.25
C LEU A 143 -10.74 19.29 9.63
N PHE A 144 -11.63 18.46 9.10
CA PHE A 144 -13.09 18.70 9.15
C PHE A 144 -13.90 17.62 9.85
N VAL A 145 -13.31 16.45 10.14
CA VAL A 145 -13.99 15.41 10.91
C VAL A 145 -13.54 15.53 12.37
N PRO A 146 -14.47 15.77 13.31
CA PRO A 146 -14.17 15.91 14.73
C PRO A 146 -13.66 14.60 15.36
#